data_AF-A0A5C9EGF9-F1
#
_entry.id   AF-A0A5C9EGF9-F1
#
_cell.length_a   1.000
_cell.length_b   1.000
_cell.length_c   1.000
_cell.angle_alpha   90.00
_cell.angle_beta   90.00
_cell.angle_gamma   90.00
#
_symmetry.space_group_name_H-M   'P 1'
#
loop_
_entity.id
_entity.type
_entity.pdbx_description
1 polymer ?
#
loop_
_entity_poly.entity_id
_entity_poly.type
_entity_poly.pdbx_seq_one_letter_code
_entity_poly.pdbx_strand_id
1 'polypeptide(L)' 'MTGTTRKTYTTDVNLIRVRCTGRVGIHLIMDCFVNGADGVAIIS' A
#
# COMPACT_ATOMS: atom_id res chain seq x y z
N MET A 1 -13.52 1.06 4.13
CA MET A 1 -14.98 1.21 3.87
C MET A 1 -15.32 1.50 2.40
N THR A 2 -14.35 1.56 1.50
CA THR A 2 -14.57 1.86 0.06
C THR A 2 -15.32 0.74 -0.67
N GLY A 3 -15.01 -0.53 -0.36
CA GLY A 3 -15.70 -1.69 -0.98
C GLY A 3 -17.18 -1.81 -0.59
N THR A 4 -17.53 -1.54 0.67
CA THR A 4 -18.93 -1.59 1.14
C THR A 4 -19.77 -0.45 0.58
N THR A 5 -19.16 0.71 0.33
CA THR A 5 -19.82 1.89 -0.26
C THR A 5 -19.80 1.91 -1.79
N ARG A 6 -19.27 0.86 -2.43
CA ARG A 6 -19.15 0.72 -3.90
C ARG A 6 -18.47 1.92 -4.58
N LYS A 7 -17.52 2.55 -3.89
CA LYS A 7 -16.69 3.60 -4.49
C LYS A 7 -15.68 2.97 -5.44
N THR A 8 -15.66 3.42 -6.69
CA THR A 8 -14.71 2.97 -7.70
C THR A 8 -13.36 3.65 -7.50
N TYR A 9 -12.28 2.89 -7.65
CA TYR A 9 -10.89 3.35 -7.60
C TYR A 9 -10.10 2.55 -8.64
N THR A 10 -8.90 3.02 -8.98
CA THR A 10 -8.04 2.28 -9.91
C THR A 10 -7.65 0.91 -9.34
N THR A 11 -7.53 -0.10 -10.21
CA THR A 11 -7.07 -1.45 -9.87
C THR A 11 -5.56 -1.60 -9.81
N ASP A 12 -4.79 -0.52 -10.06
CA ASP A 12 -3.33 -0.55 -10.10
C ASP A 12 -2.67 -0.65 -8.71
N VAL A 13 -3.45 -0.63 -7.64
CA VAL A 13 -2.96 -0.63 -6.25
C VAL A 13 -3.05 -2.02 -5.61
N ASN A 14 -1.93 -2.52 -5.11
CA ASN A 14 -1.86 -3.73 -4.31
C ASN A 14 -1.73 -3.39 -2.81
N LEU A 15 -2.65 -3.90 -2.00
CA LEU A 15 -2.73 -3.58 -0.57
C LEU A 15 -2.06 -4.67 0.28
N ILE A 16 -1.06 -4.29 1.09
CA ILE A 16 -0.40 -5.18 2.06
C ILE A 16 -0.86 -4.79 3.46
N ARG A 17 -1.46 -5.74 4.19
CA ARG A 17 -1.94 -5.50 5.56
C ARG A 17 -0.85 -5.74 6.58
N VAL A 18 -0.48 -4.69 7.29
CA VAL A 18 0.35 -4.75 8.50
C VAL A 18 -0.50 -4.43 9.74
N ARG A 19 0.01 -4.78 10.92
CA ARG A 19 -0.72 -4.54 12.17
C ARG A 19 -0.75 -3.06 12.57
N CYS A 20 0.33 -2.33 12.28
CA CYS A 20 0.44 -0.90 12.52
C CYS A 20 1.44 -0.30 11.52
N THR A 21 1.33 1.02 11.30
CA THR A 21 2.24 1.78 10.43
C THR A 21 3.69 1.77 10.94
N GLY A 22 3.91 1.60 12.25
CA GLY A 22 5.25 1.44 12.83
C GLY A 22 6.00 0.18 12.35
N ARG A 23 5.32 -0.77 11.71
CA ARG A 23 5.96 -1.94 11.06
C ARG A 23 6.52 -1.61 9.68
N VAL A 24 6.14 -0.48 9.09
CA VAL A 24 6.61 -0.03 7.77
C VAL A 24 7.94 0.70 7.94
N GLY A 25 9.05 -0.03 7.80
CA GLY A 25 10.39 0.54 7.78
C GLY A 25 10.84 0.92 6.37
N ILE A 26 11.94 1.69 6.27
CA ILE A 26 12.52 2.13 4.99
C ILE A 26 12.86 0.94 4.07
N HIS A 27 13.29 -0.18 4.64
CA HIS A 27 13.62 -1.40 3.90
C HIS A 27 12.45 -1.90 3.04
N LEU A 28 11.23 -1.96 3.60
CA LEU A 28 10.05 -2.41 2.85
C LEU A 28 9.70 -1.45 1.70
N ILE A 29 9.90 -0.15 1.91
CA ILE A 29 9.64 0.86 0.88
C ILE A 29 10.64 0.68 -0.27
N MET A 30 11.92 0.53 0.04
CA MET A 30 12.97 0.32 -0.96
C MET A 30 12.78 -1.01 -1.69
N ASP A 31 12.41 -2.08 -0.98
CA ASP A 31 12.11 -3.37 -1.60
C ASP A 31 10.94 -3.26 -2.59
N CYS A 32 9.89 -2.49 -2.28
CA CYS A 32 8.80 -2.23 -3.22
C CYS A 32 9.30 -1.51 -4.48
N PHE A 33 10.16 -0.49 -4.34
CA PHE A 33 10.73 0.20 -5.50
C PHE A 33 11.66 -0.71 -6.33
N VAL A 34 12.47 -1.55 -5.68
CA VAL A 34 13.34 -2.53 -6.38
C VAL A 34 12.51 -3.56 -7.15
N ASN A 35 11.36 -3.95 -6.62
CA ASN A 35 10.41 -4.84 -7.30
C ASN A 35 9.59 -4.15 -8.41
N GLY A 36 9.89 -2.89 -8.72
CA GLY A 36 9.27 -2.16 -9.83
C GLY A 36 7.97 -1.44 -9.48
N ALA A 37 7.74 -1.09 -8.21
CA ALA A 37 6.62 -0.23 -7.86
C ALA A 37 6.87 1.22 -8.33
N ASP A 38 5.92 1.81 -9.05
CA ASP A 38 5.99 3.22 -9.46
C ASP A 38 5.71 4.18 -8.28
N GLY A 39 5.04 3.71 -7.23
CA GLY A 39 4.70 4.49 -6.05
C GLY A 39 4.30 3.62 -4.86
N VAL A 40 4.61 4.12 -3.66
CA VAL A 40 4.29 3.45 -2.38
C VAL A 40 3.50 4.42 -1.50
N ALA A 41 2.32 4.00 -1.05
CA ALA A 41 1.47 4.77 -0.14
C ALA A 41 1.40 4.10 1.24
N ILE A 42 1.55 4.90 2.30
CA ILE A 42 1.46 4.46 3.69
C ILE A 42 0.26 5.16 4.32
N ILE A 43 -0.71 4.38 4.78
CA ILE A 43 -1.94 4.89 5.40
C ILE A 43 -2.06 4.32 6.82
N SER A 44 -2.50 5.17 7.76
CA SER A 44 -2.78 4.80 9.15
C SER A 44 -4.27 4.66 9.42
#